data_AF-A0AAZ3RJC1-F1
#
_entry.id   AF-A0AAZ3RJC1-F1
#
_cell.length_a   1.000
_cell.length_b   1.000
_cell.length_c   1.000
_cell.angle_alpha   90.00
_cell.angle_beta   90.00
_cell.angle_gamma   90.00
#
_symmetry.space_group_name_H-M   'P 1'
#
loop_
_entity.id
_entity.type
_entity.pdbx_description
1 polymer ?
#
loop_
_entity_poly.entity_id
_entity_poly.type
_entity_poly.pdbx_seq_one_letter_code
_entity_poly.pdbx_strand_id
1 'polypeptide(L)'
;MIGEDREKREHDRQHDREKLEHDREKLEHDRQHEREKLEHDRQHDREKREHDREKLEEHDREKLEHDRQQQIEHDRQHDREKLEEHDREKLEHDRQHDREKLEHEREKLEHDRQHEREKLEHDRQHDREKREHDREKLEHDRQYEREKREHDHEKREHDHEKREHDRQHDREKLEHEREKLEHDREKHEHDRVKFEKELAFKQEMDRAKIKLQQERIELVREGKISGESLFWEGDPDLPRGSSSFGRAPEIFDIVGNLRLLPQFNEKDPETFFSLFEWVADARSWPDSDHTLMLQCVLTGKAQEAHSALSVANSARYDKVKTAVLQIYEFVPEAYRQRFRTLKRDDKQTHVEFA
;
A
#
# COMPACT_ATOMS: atom_id res chain seq x y z
N MET A 1 -27.49 -169.58 109.97
CA MET A 1 -26.99 -168.23 110.29
C MET A 1 -26.23 -167.70 109.08
N ILE A 2 -26.17 -166.39 108.86
CA ILE A 2 -25.61 -165.63 107.69
C ILE A 2 -26.69 -165.19 106.67
N GLY A 3 -27.72 -164.46 107.12
CA GLY A 3 -28.73 -163.82 106.25
C GLY A 3 -28.95 -162.32 106.50
N GLU A 4 -28.55 -161.78 107.65
CA GLU A 4 -28.90 -160.40 108.07
C GLU A 4 -27.77 -159.36 107.83
N ASP A 5 -26.61 -159.74 107.30
CA ASP A 5 -25.43 -158.85 107.18
C ASP A 5 -25.29 -158.16 105.80
N ARG A 6 -26.28 -158.35 104.91
CA ARG A 6 -26.26 -157.84 103.53
C ARG A 6 -27.01 -156.50 103.35
N GLU A 7 -28.13 -156.30 104.04
CA GLU A 7 -28.97 -155.10 103.87
C GLU A 7 -28.34 -153.83 104.48
N LYS A 8 -27.63 -153.94 105.61
CA LYS A 8 -27.01 -152.77 106.26
C LYS A 8 -25.87 -152.15 105.43
N ARG A 9 -25.18 -152.98 104.63
CA ARG A 9 -24.10 -152.52 103.72
C ARG A 9 -24.61 -151.84 102.45
N GLU A 10 -25.87 -152.05 102.08
CA GLU A 10 -26.48 -151.41 100.91
C GLU A 10 -27.00 -150.00 101.24
N HIS A 11 -27.57 -149.79 102.43
CA HIS A 11 -28.06 -148.48 102.86
C HIS A 11 -26.94 -147.45 103.06
N ASP A 12 -25.81 -147.83 103.67
CA ASP A 12 -24.67 -146.92 103.87
C ASP A 12 -24.02 -146.52 102.53
N ARG A 13 -23.95 -147.45 101.57
CA ARG A 13 -23.47 -147.13 100.21
C ARG A 13 -24.38 -146.16 99.47
N GLN A 14 -25.68 -146.21 99.74
CA GLN A 14 -26.65 -145.34 99.07
C GLN A 14 -26.62 -143.92 99.64
N HIS A 15 -26.51 -143.78 100.96
CA HIS A 15 -26.35 -142.48 101.61
C HIS A 15 -25.02 -141.80 101.23
N ASP A 16 -23.90 -142.55 101.17
CA ASP A 16 -22.62 -142.01 100.72
C ASP A 16 -22.66 -141.58 99.25
N ARG A 17 -23.43 -142.28 98.42
CA ARG A 17 -23.60 -141.94 97.00
C ARG A 17 -24.40 -140.64 96.82
N GLU A 18 -25.53 -140.49 97.53
CA GLU A 18 -26.35 -139.27 97.47
C GLU A 18 -25.59 -138.05 98.03
N LYS A 19 -24.80 -138.24 99.09
CA LYS A 19 -23.97 -137.16 99.64
C LYS A 19 -22.86 -136.74 98.68
N LEU A 20 -22.20 -137.69 98.02
CA LEU A 20 -21.22 -137.40 96.97
C LEU A 20 -21.86 -136.73 95.75
N GLU A 21 -23.11 -137.07 95.44
CA GLU A 21 -23.87 -136.46 94.35
C GLU A 21 -24.24 -135.01 94.69
N HIS A 22 -24.70 -134.73 95.90
CA HIS A 22 -24.97 -133.37 96.37
C HIS A 22 -23.70 -132.50 96.46
N ASP A 23 -22.60 -133.04 97.00
CA ASP A 23 -21.31 -132.35 97.07
C ASP A 23 -20.76 -132.08 95.65
N ARG A 24 -21.00 -132.97 94.69
CA ARG A 24 -20.67 -132.78 93.27
C ARG A 24 -21.54 -131.72 92.61
N GLU A 25 -22.85 -131.75 92.81
CA GLU A 25 -23.77 -130.73 92.26
C GLU A 25 -23.45 -129.33 92.79
N LYS A 26 -23.11 -129.22 94.08
CA LYS A 26 -22.70 -127.95 94.67
C LYS A 26 -21.39 -127.44 94.07
N LEU A 27 -20.40 -128.32 93.88
CA LEU A 27 -19.16 -127.97 93.19
C LEU A 27 -19.39 -127.60 91.72
N GLU A 28 -20.35 -128.23 91.04
CA GLU A 28 -20.74 -127.88 89.68
C GLU A 28 -21.44 -126.50 89.64
N HIS A 29 -22.33 -126.19 90.59
CA HIS A 29 -22.96 -124.88 90.73
C HIS A 29 -21.96 -123.77 91.06
N ASP A 30 -21.04 -123.99 91.99
CA ASP A 30 -19.99 -123.01 92.33
C ASP A 30 -19.05 -122.77 91.14
N ARG A 31 -18.68 -123.83 90.41
CA ARG A 31 -17.92 -123.72 89.16
C ARG A 31 -18.69 -122.98 88.06
N GLN A 32 -20.00 -123.17 87.99
CA GLN A 32 -20.85 -122.49 87.02
C GLN A 32 -20.98 -121.01 87.35
N HIS A 33 -21.26 -120.66 88.61
CA HIS A 33 -21.33 -119.28 89.06
C HIS A 33 -19.99 -118.54 88.89
N GLU A 34 -18.85 -119.20 89.17
CA GLU A 34 -17.53 -118.61 88.95
C GLU A 34 -17.21 -118.43 87.45
N ARG A 35 -17.69 -119.34 86.59
CA ARG A 35 -17.62 -119.18 85.12
C ARG A 35 -18.48 -118.02 84.64
N GLU A 36 -19.74 -117.93 85.09
CA GLU A 36 -20.66 -116.85 84.71
C GLU A 36 -20.14 -115.48 85.16
N LYS A 37 -19.55 -115.39 86.36
CA LYS A 37 -18.90 -114.17 86.84
C LYS A 37 -17.69 -113.77 85.99
N LEU A 38 -16.81 -114.72 85.69
CA LEU A 38 -15.66 -114.47 84.81
C LEU A 38 -16.10 -114.11 83.39
N GLU A 39 -17.20 -114.65 82.91
CA GLU A 39 -17.79 -114.32 81.61
C GLU A 39 -18.35 -112.89 81.62
N HIS A 40 -19.07 -112.50 82.67
CA HIS A 40 -19.56 -111.12 82.86
C HIS A 40 -18.41 -110.10 82.95
N ASP A 41 -17.36 -110.38 83.74
CA ASP A 41 -16.21 -109.48 83.86
C ASP A 41 -15.46 -109.35 82.52
N ARG A 42 -15.31 -110.46 81.78
CA ARG A 42 -14.75 -110.44 80.41
C ARG A 42 -15.62 -109.67 79.44
N GLN A 43 -16.94 -109.78 79.56
CA GLN A 43 -17.89 -109.05 78.72
C GLN A 43 -17.82 -107.55 79.03
N HIS A 44 -17.83 -107.16 80.30
CA HIS A 44 -17.72 -105.76 80.70
C HIS A 44 -16.38 -105.13 80.25
N ASP A 45 -15.26 -105.84 80.41
CA ASP A 45 -13.96 -105.37 79.93
C ASP A 45 -13.90 -105.25 78.40
N ARG A 46 -14.62 -106.14 77.70
CA ARG A 46 -14.75 -106.07 76.24
C ARG A 46 -15.57 -104.86 75.83
N GLU A 47 -16.75 -104.68 76.42
CA GLU A 47 -17.64 -103.54 76.15
C GLU A 47 -16.94 -102.20 76.45
N LYS A 48 -16.17 -102.12 77.55
CA LYS A 48 -15.39 -100.92 77.88
C LYS A 48 -14.31 -100.63 76.84
N ARG A 49 -13.58 -101.65 76.38
CA ARG A 49 -12.58 -101.48 75.30
C ARG A 49 -13.22 -101.13 73.97
N GLU A 50 -14.40 -101.67 73.69
CA GLU A 50 -15.17 -101.32 72.50
C GLU A 50 -15.65 -99.87 72.58
N HIS A 51 -16.16 -99.40 73.73
CA HIS A 51 -16.55 -98.00 73.95
C HIS A 51 -15.37 -97.02 73.86
N ASP A 52 -14.24 -97.32 74.51
CA ASP A 52 -13.04 -96.46 74.45
C ASP A 52 -12.48 -96.39 73.02
N ARG A 53 -12.54 -97.50 72.27
CA ARG A 53 -12.18 -97.55 70.85
C ARG A 53 -13.15 -96.71 70.01
N GLU A 54 -14.45 -96.91 70.16
CA GLU A 54 -15.49 -96.20 69.41
C GLU A 54 -15.39 -94.69 69.64
N LYS A 55 -15.14 -94.26 70.87
CA LYS A 55 -14.96 -92.85 71.21
C LYS A 55 -13.71 -92.23 70.58
N LEU A 56 -12.62 -92.98 70.50
CA LEU A 56 -11.40 -92.53 69.82
C LEU A 56 -11.62 -92.44 68.31
N GLU A 57 -12.27 -93.46 67.72
CA GLU A 57 -12.63 -93.48 66.30
C GLU A 57 -13.62 -92.35 65.93
N GLU A 58 -14.58 -92.05 66.80
CA GLU A 58 -15.51 -90.92 66.67
C GLU A 58 -14.77 -89.58 66.73
N HIS A 59 -13.90 -89.37 67.72
CA HIS A 59 -13.10 -88.16 67.82
C HIS A 59 -12.19 -87.96 66.59
N ASP A 60 -11.51 -89.02 66.13
CA ASP A 60 -10.66 -88.95 64.94
C ASP A 60 -11.48 -88.66 63.68
N ARG A 61 -12.69 -89.23 63.60
CA ARG A 61 -13.63 -88.95 62.52
C ARG A 61 -14.13 -87.51 62.56
N GLU A 62 -14.56 -87.01 63.72
CA GLU A 62 -15.03 -85.62 63.89
C GLU A 62 -13.93 -84.62 63.56
N LYS A 63 -12.70 -84.89 63.99
CA LYS A 63 -11.54 -84.06 63.66
C LYS A 63 -11.27 -84.04 62.17
N LEU A 64 -11.31 -85.19 61.50
CA LEU A 64 -11.16 -85.27 60.04
C LEU A 64 -12.31 -84.55 59.31
N GLU A 65 -13.54 -84.67 59.80
CA GLU A 65 -14.70 -83.96 59.24
C GLU A 65 -14.57 -82.44 59.44
N HIS A 66 -14.12 -81.98 60.60
CA HIS A 66 -13.86 -80.57 60.89
C HIS A 66 -12.74 -80.01 60.01
N ASP A 67 -11.58 -80.67 59.95
CA ASP A 67 -10.45 -80.24 59.11
C ASP A 67 -10.86 -80.20 57.62
N ARG A 68 -11.65 -81.19 57.18
CA ARG A 68 -12.22 -81.21 55.83
C ARG A 68 -13.20 -80.06 55.59
N GLN A 69 -14.09 -79.75 56.54
CA GLN A 69 -15.04 -78.65 56.43
C GLN A 69 -14.32 -77.30 56.38
N GLN A 70 -13.30 -77.09 57.22
CA GLN A 70 -12.48 -75.89 57.20
C GLN A 70 -11.76 -75.71 55.87
N GLN A 71 -11.19 -76.79 55.31
CA GLN A 71 -10.56 -76.71 53.99
C GLN A 71 -11.57 -76.35 52.90
N ILE A 72 -12.75 -76.98 52.91
CA ILE A 72 -13.82 -76.68 51.95
C ILE A 72 -14.29 -75.23 52.09
N GLU A 73 -14.44 -74.71 53.31
CA GLU A 73 -14.86 -73.34 53.54
C GLU A 73 -13.80 -72.34 53.09
N HIS A 74 -12.53 -72.59 53.41
CA HIS A 74 -11.41 -71.79 52.94
C HIS A 74 -11.35 -71.74 51.41
N ASP A 75 -11.42 -72.90 50.74
CA ASP A 75 -11.37 -72.98 49.28
C ASP A 75 -12.57 -72.28 48.65
N ARG A 76 -13.77 -72.42 49.24
CA ARG A 76 -14.98 -71.71 48.80
C ARG A 76 -14.86 -70.19 48.96
N GLN A 77 -14.29 -69.72 50.07
CA GLN A 77 -14.08 -68.29 50.30
C GLN A 77 -13.06 -67.73 49.31
N HIS A 78 -11.93 -68.41 49.14
CA HIS A 78 -10.91 -68.02 48.16
C HIS A 78 -11.45 -67.97 46.73
N ASP A 79 -12.18 -69.00 46.29
CA ASP A 79 -12.77 -69.02 44.95
C ASP A 79 -13.82 -67.92 44.76
N ARG A 80 -14.60 -67.63 45.81
CA ARG A 80 -15.57 -66.54 45.81
C ARG A 80 -14.91 -65.18 45.72
N GLU A 81 -13.91 -64.90 46.56
CA GLU A 81 -13.18 -63.63 46.57
C GLU A 81 -12.48 -63.40 45.23
N LYS A 82 -11.85 -64.45 44.68
CA LYS A 82 -11.20 -64.37 43.36
C LYS A 82 -12.19 -64.07 42.23
N LEU A 83 -13.38 -64.66 42.28
CA LEU A 83 -14.42 -64.38 41.29
C LEU A 83 -14.95 -62.94 41.43
N GLU A 84 -15.22 -62.50 42.67
CA GLU A 84 -15.68 -61.13 42.96
C GLU A 84 -14.64 -60.07 42.57
N GLU A 85 -13.35 -60.34 42.80
CA GLU A 85 -12.23 -59.48 42.37
C GLU A 85 -12.13 -59.42 40.85
N HIS A 86 -12.14 -60.56 40.16
CA HIS A 86 -12.11 -60.59 38.70
C HIS A 86 -13.29 -59.83 38.07
N ASP A 87 -14.51 -60.02 38.60
CA ASP A 87 -15.70 -59.31 38.10
C ASP A 87 -15.61 -57.80 38.37
N ARG A 88 -15.04 -57.41 39.52
CA ARG A 88 -14.79 -56.01 39.85
C ARG A 88 -13.74 -55.38 38.94
N GLU A 89 -12.60 -56.03 38.75
CA GLU A 89 -11.53 -55.55 37.86
C GLU A 89 -12.05 -55.40 36.42
N LYS A 90 -12.83 -56.37 35.94
CA LYS A 90 -13.46 -56.30 34.62
C LYS A 90 -14.41 -55.10 34.53
N LEU A 91 -15.24 -54.86 35.54
CA LEU A 91 -16.13 -53.68 35.58
C LEU A 91 -15.34 -52.37 35.63
N GLU A 92 -14.22 -52.32 36.34
CA GLU A 92 -13.35 -51.13 36.38
C GLU A 92 -12.67 -50.88 35.03
N HIS A 93 -12.18 -51.93 34.36
CA HIS A 93 -11.65 -51.84 33.00
C HIS A 93 -12.71 -51.37 32.00
N ASP A 94 -13.91 -51.95 32.03
CA ASP A 94 -15.02 -51.55 31.15
C ASP A 94 -15.39 -50.06 31.37
N ARG A 95 -15.43 -49.60 32.63
CA ARG A 95 -15.65 -48.19 32.97
C ARG A 95 -14.53 -47.27 32.50
N GLN A 96 -13.27 -47.71 32.62
CA GLN A 96 -12.12 -46.94 32.15
C GLN A 96 -12.15 -46.78 30.64
N HIS A 97 -12.41 -47.86 29.91
CA HIS A 97 -12.53 -47.83 28.46
C HIS A 97 -13.66 -46.89 28.01
N ASP A 98 -14.82 -46.94 28.66
CA ASP A 98 -15.92 -46.01 28.36
C ASP A 98 -15.55 -44.55 28.65
N ARG A 99 -14.79 -44.30 29.72
CA ARG A 99 -14.28 -42.97 30.04
C ARG A 99 -13.30 -42.46 28.98
N GLU A 100 -12.31 -43.26 28.61
CA GLU A 100 -11.32 -42.90 27.58
C GLU A 100 -12.00 -42.64 26.23
N LYS A 101 -13.02 -43.44 25.89
CA LYS A 101 -13.84 -43.23 24.69
C LYS A 101 -14.56 -41.88 24.71
N LEU A 102 -15.17 -41.51 25.85
CA LEU A 102 -15.83 -40.22 26.02
C LEU A 102 -14.84 -39.04 26.01
N GLU A 103 -13.64 -39.22 26.56
CA GLU A 103 -12.58 -38.22 26.50
C GLU A 103 -12.12 -37.98 25.06
N HIS A 104 -11.87 -39.04 24.29
CA HIS A 104 -11.52 -38.93 22.88
C HIS A 104 -12.62 -38.24 22.04
N GLU A 105 -13.89 -38.56 22.30
CA GLU A 105 -15.01 -37.92 21.62
C GLU A 105 -15.12 -36.43 21.97
N ARG A 106 -14.85 -36.05 23.23
CA ARG A 106 -14.80 -34.66 23.67
C ARG A 106 -13.66 -33.89 23.00
N GLU A 107 -12.46 -34.46 22.96
CA GLU A 107 -11.30 -33.85 22.30
C GLU A 107 -11.56 -33.61 20.81
N LYS A 108 -12.18 -34.59 20.13
CA LYS A 108 -12.57 -34.45 18.72
C LYS A 108 -13.56 -33.31 18.53
N LEU A 109 -14.59 -33.22 19.37
CA LEU A 109 -15.57 -32.13 19.32
C LEU A 109 -14.92 -30.77 19.62
N GLU A 110 -13.94 -30.72 20.52
CA GLU A 110 -13.20 -29.49 20.82
C GLU A 110 -12.34 -29.06 19.63
N HIS A 111 -11.63 -29.99 19.01
CA HIS A 111 -10.86 -29.72 17.78
C HIS A 111 -11.78 -29.23 16.64
N ASP A 112 -12.92 -29.88 16.42
CA ASP A 112 -13.89 -29.46 15.39
C ASP A 112 -14.42 -28.04 15.68
N ARG A 113 -14.73 -27.74 16.95
CA ARG A 113 -15.16 -26.39 17.38
C ARG A 113 -14.07 -25.36 17.22
N GLN A 114 -12.81 -25.71 17.51
CA GLN A 114 -11.68 -24.81 17.34
C GLN A 114 -11.46 -24.50 15.86
N HIS A 115 -11.44 -25.53 15.01
CA HIS A 115 -11.29 -25.36 13.57
C HIS A 115 -12.42 -24.49 12.99
N GLU A 116 -13.67 -24.68 13.43
CA GLU A 116 -14.78 -23.83 13.00
C GLU A 116 -14.63 -22.37 13.46
N ARG A 117 -14.13 -22.16 14.69
CA ARG A 117 -13.83 -20.81 15.19
C ARG A 117 -12.72 -20.12 14.39
N GLU A 118 -11.61 -20.80 14.12
CA GLU A 118 -10.50 -20.27 13.34
C GLU A 118 -10.94 -19.94 11.90
N LYS A 119 -11.76 -20.81 11.29
CA LYS A 119 -12.35 -20.55 9.98
C LYS A 119 -13.22 -19.28 9.98
N LEU A 120 -14.10 -19.15 10.97
CA LEU A 120 -14.95 -17.96 11.10
C LEU A 120 -14.16 -16.68 11.37
N GLU A 121 -13.06 -16.77 12.11
CA GLU A 121 -12.16 -15.64 12.37
C GLU A 121 -11.43 -15.22 11.09
N HIS A 122 -10.91 -16.18 10.32
CA HIS A 122 -10.31 -15.93 9.02
C HIS A 122 -11.30 -15.27 8.04
N ASP A 123 -12.53 -15.79 7.95
CA ASP A 123 -13.57 -15.22 7.08
C ASP A 123 -13.91 -13.78 7.50
N ARG A 124 -14.03 -13.52 8.81
CA ARG A 124 -14.26 -12.16 9.34
C ARG A 124 -13.11 -11.21 9.05
N GLN A 125 -11.87 -11.68 9.16
CA GLN A 125 -10.69 -10.89 8.87
C GLN A 125 -10.64 -10.55 7.37
N HIS A 126 -10.83 -11.53 6.51
CA HIS A 126 -10.89 -11.32 5.06
C HIS A 126 -11.98 -10.31 4.67
N ASP A 127 -13.19 -10.43 5.24
CA ASP A 127 -14.27 -9.47 5.00
C ASP A 127 -13.93 -8.06 5.51
N ARG A 128 -13.19 -7.95 6.62
CA ARG A 128 -12.73 -6.67 7.15
C ARG A 128 -11.69 -6.03 6.22
N GLU A 129 -10.67 -6.77 5.82
CA GLU A 129 -9.62 -6.29 4.91
C GLU A 129 -10.21 -5.88 3.56
N LYS A 130 -11.17 -6.64 3.04
CA LYS A 130 -11.89 -6.29 1.81
C LYS A 130 -12.65 -4.96 1.95
N ARG A 131 -13.33 -4.73 3.08
CA ARG A 131 -14.04 -3.47 3.35
C ARG A 131 -13.07 -2.30 3.50
N GLU A 132 -11.93 -2.51 4.13
CA GLU A 132 -10.89 -1.49 4.28
C GLU A 132 -10.30 -1.13 2.90
N HIS A 133 -9.96 -2.12 2.07
CA HIS A 133 -9.51 -1.88 0.69
C HIS A 133 -10.54 -1.14 -0.17
N ASP A 134 -11.82 -1.56 -0.13
CA ASP A 134 -12.89 -0.88 -0.87
C ASP A 134 -13.08 0.57 -0.39
N ARG A 135 -12.91 0.82 0.91
CA ARG A 135 -12.95 2.16 1.48
C ARG A 135 -11.77 3.02 1.03
N GLU A 136 -10.55 2.50 1.11
CA GLU A 136 -9.34 3.21 0.67
C GLU A 136 -9.40 3.55 -0.82
N LYS A 137 -9.89 2.61 -1.64
CA LYS A 137 -10.12 2.85 -3.07
C LYS A 137 -11.10 3.99 -3.30
N LEU A 138 -12.22 4.02 -2.56
CA LEU A 138 -13.19 5.11 -2.64
C LEU A 138 -12.62 6.46 -2.17
N GLU A 139 -11.75 6.46 -1.16
CA GLU A 139 -11.08 7.67 -0.69
C GLU A 139 -10.09 8.19 -1.74
N HIS A 140 -9.30 7.31 -2.36
CA HIS A 140 -8.40 7.66 -3.47
C HIS A 140 -9.18 8.21 -4.68
N ASP A 141 -10.28 7.56 -5.09
CA ASP A 141 -11.12 8.03 -6.19
C ASP A 141 -11.71 9.43 -5.90
N ARG A 142 -12.17 9.67 -4.66
CA ARG A 142 -12.67 10.98 -4.24
C ARG A 142 -11.58 12.04 -4.26
N GLN A 143 -10.37 11.71 -3.79
CA GLN A 143 -9.24 12.63 -3.80
C GLN A 143 -8.85 12.99 -5.23
N TYR A 144 -8.72 11.98 -6.10
CA TYR A 144 -8.43 12.20 -7.51
C TYR A 144 -9.47 13.11 -8.18
N GLU A 145 -10.77 12.87 -7.94
CA GLU A 145 -11.82 13.75 -8.46
C GLU A 145 -11.70 15.17 -7.92
N ARG A 146 -11.35 15.34 -6.64
CA ARG A 146 -11.16 16.65 -6.03
C ARG A 146 -10.01 17.41 -6.68
N GLU A 147 -8.84 16.79 -6.80
CA GLU A 147 -7.65 17.38 -7.43
C GLU A 147 -7.94 17.74 -8.90
N LYS A 148 -8.65 16.86 -9.63
CA LYS A 148 -9.07 17.14 -11.00
C LYS A 148 -9.98 18.37 -11.09
N ARG A 149 -10.94 18.51 -10.17
CA ARG A 149 -11.84 19.68 -10.12
C ARG A 149 -11.08 20.95 -9.76
N GLU A 150 -10.12 20.88 -8.83
CA GLU A 150 -9.26 22.00 -8.45
C GLU A 150 -8.41 22.46 -9.64
N HIS A 151 -7.75 21.55 -10.35
CA HIS A 151 -6.99 21.87 -11.56
C HIS A 151 -7.88 22.47 -12.67
N ASP A 152 -9.08 21.91 -12.90
CA ASP A 152 -10.02 22.46 -13.89
C ASP A 152 -10.53 23.86 -13.48
N HIS A 153 -10.68 24.12 -12.17
CA HIS A 153 -11.03 25.44 -11.65
C HIS A 153 -9.89 26.44 -11.84
N GLU A 154 -8.67 26.09 -11.44
CA GLU A 154 -7.48 26.94 -11.63
C GLU A 154 -7.25 27.29 -13.11
N LYS A 155 -7.43 26.31 -14.01
CA LYS A 155 -7.34 26.56 -15.44
C LYS A 155 -8.39 27.57 -15.93
N ARG A 156 -9.62 27.47 -15.43
CA ARG A 156 -10.69 28.42 -15.78
C ARG A 156 -10.41 29.82 -15.25
N GLU A 157 -9.89 29.92 -14.02
CA GLU A 157 -9.48 31.20 -13.43
C GLU A 157 -8.36 31.84 -14.26
N HIS A 158 -7.32 31.10 -14.60
CA HIS A 158 -6.24 31.59 -15.44
C HIS A 158 -6.73 32.03 -16.83
N ASP A 159 -7.62 31.25 -17.47
CA ASP A 159 -8.24 31.63 -18.75
C ASP A 159 -9.12 32.89 -18.62
N HIS A 160 -9.81 33.06 -17.50
CA HIS A 160 -10.61 34.24 -17.20
C HIS A 160 -9.73 35.48 -16.98
N GLU A 161 -8.68 35.37 -16.16
CA GLU A 161 -7.69 36.45 -15.93
C GLU A 161 -7.03 36.89 -17.22
N LYS A 162 -6.61 35.94 -18.07
CA LYS A 162 -6.04 36.25 -19.38
C LYS A 162 -7.02 37.05 -20.25
N ARG A 163 -8.30 36.66 -20.28
CA ARG A 163 -9.34 37.38 -21.04
C ARG A 163 -9.65 38.75 -20.47
N GLU A 164 -9.55 38.94 -19.15
CA GLU A 164 -9.67 40.27 -18.54
C GLU A 164 -8.48 41.15 -18.89
N HIS A 165 -7.25 40.62 -18.84
CA HIS A 165 -6.05 41.33 -19.25
C HIS A 165 -6.10 41.74 -20.73
N ASP A 166 -6.51 40.84 -21.63
CA ASP A 166 -6.67 41.15 -23.06
C ASP A 166 -7.73 42.26 -23.27
N ARG A 167 -8.86 42.19 -22.55
CA ARG A 167 -9.90 43.25 -22.59
C ARG A 167 -9.39 44.59 -22.09
N GLN A 168 -8.58 44.58 -21.03
CA GLN A 168 -7.99 45.80 -20.49
C GLN A 168 -7.00 46.40 -21.48
N HIS A 169 -6.12 45.58 -22.06
CA HIS A 169 -5.17 46.03 -23.08
C HIS A 169 -5.89 46.64 -24.30
N ASP A 170 -6.96 46.00 -24.78
CA ASP A 170 -7.76 46.55 -25.89
C ASP A 170 -8.44 47.87 -25.51
N ARG A 171 -8.89 48.00 -24.26
CA ARG A 171 -9.47 49.24 -23.75
C ARG A 171 -8.44 50.37 -23.70
N GLU A 172 -7.25 50.12 -23.16
CA GLU A 172 -6.15 51.10 -23.09
C GLU A 172 -5.72 51.53 -24.50
N LYS A 173 -5.66 50.58 -25.44
CA LYS A 173 -5.36 50.86 -26.85
C LYS A 173 -6.40 51.77 -27.50
N LEU A 174 -7.68 51.52 -27.25
CA LEU A 174 -8.78 52.37 -27.75
C LEU A 174 -8.78 53.76 -27.10
N GLU A 175 -8.44 53.87 -25.81
CA GLU A 175 -8.29 55.16 -25.13
C GLU A 175 -7.14 55.97 -25.76
N HIS A 176 -5.98 55.36 -26.00
CA HIS A 176 -4.86 56.02 -26.66
C HIS A 176 -5.19 56.47 -28.10
N GLU A 177 -5.90 55.64 -28.87
CA GLU A 177 -6.33 56.00 -30.23
C GLU A 177 -7.34 57.17 -30.22
N ARG A 178 -8.25 57.19 -29.24
CA ARG A 178 -9.19 58.31 -29.04
C ARG A 178 -8.46 59.61 -28.71
N GLU A 179 -7.50 59.59 -27.79
CA GLU A 179 -6.70 60.78 -27.44
C GLU A 179 -5.92 61.30 -28.65
N LYS A 180 -5.35 60.41 -29.46
CA LYS A 180 -4.64 60.80 -30.67
C LYS A 180 -5.57 61.49 -31.68
N LEU A 181 -6.77 60.93 -31.91
CA LEU A 181 -7.77 61.53 -32.79
C LEU A 181 -8.27 62.89 -32.27
N GLU A 182 -8.42 63.02 -30.95
CA GLU A 182 -8.79 64.28 -30.31
C GLU A 182 -7.70 65.34 -30.53
N HIS A 183 -6.44 64.99 -30.30
CA HIS A 183 -5.31 65.87 -30.56
C HIS A 183 -5.22 66.30 -32.04
N ASP A 184 -5.38 65.36 -32.98
CA ASP A 184 -5.38 65.66 -34.42
C ASP A 184 -6.56 66.57 -34.80
N ARG A 185 -7.73 66.38 -34.18
CA ARG A 185 -8.91 67.23 -34.37
C ARG A 185 -8.67 68.64 -33.85
N GLU A 186 -8.13 68.78 -32.64
CA GLU A 186 -7.77 70.09 -32.07
C GLU A 186 -6.76 70.83 -32.94
N LYS A 187 -5.76 70.12 -33.47
CA LYS A 187 -4.79 70.68 -34.40
C LYS A 187 -5.45 71.17 -35.69
N HIS A 188 -6.32 70.37 -36.28
CA HIS A 188 -7.08 70.77 -37.48
C HIS A 188 -7.99 71.98 -37.21
N GLU A 189 -8.64 72.04 -36.05
CA GLU A 189 -9.45 73.20 -35.67
C GLU A 189 -8.58 74.45 -35.47
N HIS A 190 -7.44 74.33 -34.80
CA HIS A 190 -6.48 75.43 -34.63
C HIS A 190 -5.99 75.97 -35.98
N ASP A 191 -5.60 75.08 -36.91
CA ASP A 191 -5.15 75.48 -38.25
C ASP A 191 -6.28 76.14 -39.04
N ARG A 192 -7.51 75.62 -38.94
CA ARG A 192 -8.69 76.23 -39.61
C ARG A 192 -8.95 77.64 -39.09
N VAL A 193 -8.93 77.84 -37.77
CA VAL A 193 -9.09 79.16 -37.14
C VAL A 193 -7.96 80.10 -37.53
N LYS A 194 -6.72 79.60 -37.63
CA LYS A 194 -5.58 80.39 -38.09
C LYS A 194 -5.77 80.87 -39.54
N PHE A 195 -6.17 79.98 -40.45
CA PHE A 195 -6.45 80.34 -41.84
C PHE A 195 -7.60 81.35 -41.97
N GLU A 196 -8.67 81.18 -41.18
CA GLU A 196 -9.81 82.10 -41.19
C GLU A 196 -9.40 83.50 -40.73
N LYS A 197 -8.60 83.61 -39.66
CA LYS A 197 -8.04 84.88 -39.20
C LYS A 197 -7.14 85.54 -40.25
N GLU A 198 -6.31 84.77 -40.94
CA GLU A 198 -5.43 85.29 -42.00
C GLU A 198 -6.23 85.76 -43.23
N LEU A 199 -7.28 85.04 -43.61
CA LEU A 199 -8.19 85.46 -44.66
C LEU A 199 -8.93 86.75 -44.29
N ALA A 200 -9.42 86.86 -43.06
CA ALA A 200 -10.08 88.06 -42.56
C ALA A 200 -9.12 89.27 -42.57
N PHE A 201 -7.88 89.07 -42.12
CA PHE A 201 -6.84 90.10 -42.18
C PHE A 201 -6.54 90.54 -43.62
N LYS A 202 -6.45 89.59 -44.57
CA LYS A 202 -6.21 89.90 -45.98
C LYS A 202 -7.39 90.67 -46.60
N GLN A 203 -8.62 90.25 -46.33
CA GLN A 203 -9.82 90.98 -46.77
C GLN A 203 -9.88 92.40 -46.19
N GLU A 204 -9.48 92.59 -44.94
CA GLU A 204 -9.39 93.89 -44.31
C GLU A 204 -8.33 94.77 -44.99
N MET A 205 -7.15 94.22 -45.25
CA MET A 205 -6.08 94.91 -45.97
C MET A 205 -6.51 95.29 -47.40
N ASP A 206 -7.18 94.38 -48.13
CA ASP A 206 -7.67 94.66 -49.48
C ASP A 206 -8.77 95.73 -49.47
N ARG A 207 -9.68 95.71 -48.49
CA ARG A 207 -10.66 96.79 -48.28
C ARG A 207 -9.97 98.13 -47.98
N ALA A 208 -8.92 98.13 -47.16
CA ALA A 208 -8.15 99.34 -46.87
C ALA A 208 -7.43 99.87 -48.11
N LYS A 209 -6.83 99.00 -48.94
CA LYS A 209 -6.22 99.36 -50.22
C LYS A 209 -7.23 99.96 -51.19
N ILE A 210 -8.43 99.37 -51.30
CA ILE A 210 -9.51 99.89 -52.15
C ILE A 210 -9.93 101.29 -51.66
N LYS A 211 -10.09 101.50 -50.35
CA LYS A 211 -10.40 102.82 -49.79
C LYS A 211 -9.33 103.86 -50.13
N LEU A 212 -8.04 103.52 -49.96
CA LEU A 212 -6.94 104.42 -50.32
C LEU A 212 -6.88 104.69 -51.84
N GLN A 213 -7.15 103.70 -52.68
CA GLN A 213 -7.24 103.90 -54.13
C GLN A 213 -8.43 104.80 -54.50
N GLN A 214 -9.58 104.63 -53.86
CA GLN A 214 -10.76 105.48 -54.06
C GLN A 214 -10.45 106.92 -53.65
N GLU A 215 -9.84 107.15 -52.49
CA GLU A 215 -9.40 108.47 -52.02
C GLU A 215 -8.35 109.08 -52.99
N ARG A 216 -7.41 108.27 -53.49
CA ARG A 216 -6.44 108.72 -54.50
C ARG A 216 -7.10 109.12 -55.82
N ILE A 217 -8.08 108.35 -56.29
CA ILE A 217 -8.85 108.67 -57.51
C ILE A 217 -9.68 109.93 -57.28
N GLU A 218 -10.24 110.12 -56.09
CA GLU A 218 -10.96 111.34 -55.70
C GLU A 218 -10.03 112.57 -55.70
N LEU A 219 -8.81 112.45 -55.17
CA LEU A 219 -7.78 113.50 -55.24
C LEU A 219 -7.30 113.81 -56.66
N VAL A 220 -7.24 112.81 -57.55
CA VAL A 220 -6.98 113.00 -58.98
C VAL A 220 -8.15 113.70 -59.66
N ARG A 221 -9.40 113.35 -59.31
CA ARG A 221 -10.63 113.98 -59.81
C ARG A 221 -10.79 115.43 -59.34
N GLU A 222 -10.31 115.74 -58.14
CA GLU A 222 -10.18 117.11 -57.59
C GLU A 222 -9.01 117.90 -58.20
N GLY A 223 -8.24 117.31 -59.13
CA GLY A 223 -7.25 118.02 -59.96
C GLY A 223 -5.91 118.31 -59.29
N LYS A 224 -5.54 117.61 -58.21
CA LYS A 224 -4.30 117.88 -57.44
C LYS A 224 -3.10 116.97 -57.76
N ILE A 225 -3.23 115.95 -58.61
CA ILE A 225 -2.13 115.00 -58.89
C ILE A 225 -2.11 114.63 -60.38
N SER A 226 -1.00 114.95 -61.06
CA SER A 226 -0.79 114.74 -62.51
C SER A 226 -0.69 113.26 -62.86
N GLY A 227 -1.42 112.85 -63.91
CA GLY A 227 -1.54 111.48 -64.41
C GLY A 227 -0.30 110.94 -65.14
N GLU A 228 0.87 111.05 -64.53
CA GLU A 228 2.13 110.56 -65.10
C GLU A 228 2.96 109.89 -64.00
N SER A 229 2.63 108.63 -63.70
CA SER A 229 3.53 107.64 -63.11
C SER A 229 2.78 106.32 -62.94
N LEU A 230 3.17 105.28 -63.69
CA LEU A 230 3.16 103.86 -63.31
C LEU A 230 3.55 102.97 -64.53
N PHE A 231 4.83 103.02 -64.88
CA PHE A 231 5.60 101.85 -65.32
C PHE A 231 5.88 101.04 -64.02
N TRP A 232 5.80 99.71 -63.90
CA TRP A 232 6.35 98.58 -64.66
C TRP A 232 5.36 97.40 -64.53
N GLU A 233 5.05 96.62 -65.57
CA GLU A 233 5.85 95.53 -66.18
C GLU A 233 6.35 94.47 -65.19
N GLY A 234 6.06 93.20 -65.51
CA GLY A 234 6.31 92.05 -64.65
C GLY A 234 7.52 91.21 -65.05
N ASP A 235 7.88 90.35 -64.08
CA ASP A 235 8.47 89.00 -64.18
C ASP A 235 9.97 88.88 -64.59
N PRO A 236 10.61 87.69 -64.52
CA PRO A 236 11.17 86.95 -63.37
C PRO A 236 12.69 86.65 -63.51
N ASP A 237 13.49 86.60 -62.43
CA ASP A 237 14.77 85.83 -62.36
C ASP A 237 15.48 86.05 -61.00
N LEU A 238 15.69 85.07 -60.11
CA LEU A 238 16.77 84.04 -60.04
C LEU A 238 16.77 83.46 -58.59
N PRO A 239 17.59 82.44 -58.21
CA PRO A 239 18.12 81.29 -58.92
C PRO A 239 17.92 79.93 -58.18
N ARG A 240 18.04 78.88 -58.99
CA ARG A 240 18.44 77.49 -58.69
C ARG A 240 19.37 77.31 -57.47
N GLY A 241 18.94 76.48 -56.51
CA GLY A 241 19.76 75.91 -55.44
C GLY A 241 19.72 74.37 -55.49
N SER A 242 20.77 73.77 -56.02
CA SER A 242 21.06 72.33 -55.97
C SER A 242 21.85 72.01 -54.70
N SER A 243 21.47 70.97 -53.96
CA SER A 243 22.29 70.31 -52.93
C SER A 243 21.66 68.96 -52.60
N SER A 244 22.09 67.88 -53.27
CA SER A 244 23.10 66.94 -52.77
C SER A 244 22.71 66.24 -51.47
N PHE A 245 22.02 65.10 -51.60
CA PHE A 245 22.11 64.03 -50.61
C PHE A 245 23.49 63.38 -50.77
N GLY A 246 24.46 63.92 -50.04
CA GLY A 246 25.79 63.37 -49.89
C GLY A 246 25.70 61.96 -49.29
N ARG A 247 26.28 61.01 -50.02
CA ARG A 247 26.74 59.74 -49.46
C ARG A 247 27.83 60.06 -48.43
N ALA A 248 27.55 59.77 -47.17
CA ALA A 248 28.48 59.84 -46.05
C ALA A 248 29.13 58.44 -45.83
N PRO A 249 30.30 58.38 -45.18
CA PRO A 249 31.31 57.33 -45.32
C PRO A 249 30.93 56.04 -44.60
N GLU A 250 31.67 54.97 -44.88
CA GLU A 250 31.67 53.62 -44.27
C GLU A 250 31.69 53.65 -42.72
N ILE A 251 30.59 54.10 -42.12
CA ILE A 251 30.24 53.75 -40.76
C ILE A 251 29.78 52.31 -40.90
N PHE A 252 30.53 51.38 -40.30
CA PHE A 252 30.10 50.00 -40.21
C PHE A 252 28.65 50.00 -39.72
N ASP A 253 27.72 49.72 -40.62
CA ASP A 253 26.30 49.94 -40.38
C ASP A 253 25.80 48.80 -39.51
N ILE A 254 26.03 48.94 -38.20
CA ILE A 254 25.63 47.98 -37.17
C ILE A 254 24.15 47.67 -37.34
N VAL A 255 23.33 48.70 -37.59
CA VAL A 255 21.87 48.58 -37.71
C VAL A 255 21.47 47.84 -39.00
N GLY A 256 22.13 48.15 -40.12
CA GLY A 256 21.94 47.46 -41.39
C GLY A 256 22.38 46.00 -41.35
N ASN A 257 23.50 45.72 -40.70
CA ASN A 257 24.04 44.37 -40.55
C ASN A 257 23.23 43.52 -39.56
N LEU A 258 22.68 44.11 -38.48
CA LEU A 258 21.79 43.44 -37.53
C LEU A 258 20.51 42.93 -38.19
N ARG A 259 19.99 43.67 -39.18
CA ARG A 259 18.83 43.24 -39.98
C ARG A 259 19.10 42.01 -40.84
N LEU A 260 20.36 41.75 -41.18
CA LEU A 260 20.77 40.61 -41.99
C LEU A 260 21.11 39.39 -41.13
N LEU A 261 21.29 39.58 -39.82
CA LEU A 261 21.59 38.48 -38.93
C LEU A 261 20.32 37.69 -38.62
N PRO A 262 20.36 36.34 -38.71
CA PRO A 262 19.28 35.49 -38.23
C PRO A 262 18.99 35.82 -36.77
N GLN A 263 17.73 35.71 -36.35
CA GLN A 263 17.41 35.85 -34.93
C GLN A 263 18.01 34.68 -34.15
N PHE A 264 18.56 34.96 -32.96
CA PHE A 264 19.14 33.94 -32.11
C PHE A 264 18.07 32.90 -31.74
N ASN A 265 18.32 31.64 -32.11
CA ASN A 265 17.40 30.55 -31.85
C ASN A 265 17.95 29.67 -30.73
N GLU A 266 17.40 29.83 -29.52
CA GLU A 266 17.74 29.04 -28.34
C GLU A 266 17.57 27.52 -28.54
N LYS A 267 16.75 27.10 -29.53
CA LYS A 267 16.52 25.69 -29.82
C LYS A 267 17.65 25.05 -30.60
N ASP A 268 18.49 25.80 -31.32
CA ASP A 268 19.64 25.29 -32.07
C ASP A 268 20.78 26.32 -32.23
N PRO A 269 21.56 26.54 -31.15
CA PRO A 269 22.60 27.56 -31.14
C PRO A 269 23.75 27.26 -32.10
N GLU A 270 24.05 25.98 -32.39
CA GLU A 270 25.13 25.60 -33.33
C GLU A 270 24.86 26.10 -34.76
N THR A 271 23.67 25.85 -35.30
CA THR A 271 23.28 26.31 -36.64
C THR A 271 23.28 27.84 -36.73
N PHE A 272 22.86 28.53 -35.65
CA PHE A 272 22.94 29.98 -35.56
C PHE A 272 24.39 30.49 -35.66
N PHE A 273 25.32 29.91 -34.90
CA PHE A 273 26.72 30.33 -34.94
C PHE A 273 27.37 30.04 -36.30
N SER A 274 27.03 28.93 -36.96
CA SER A 274 27.50 28.65 -38.33
C SER A 274 26.98 29.66 -39.36
N LEU A 275 25.71 30.06 -39.26
CA LEU A 275 25.13 31.09 -40.12
C LEU A 275 25.73 32.47 -39.83
N PHE A 276 25.96 32.79 -38.56
CA PHE A 276 26.61 34.02 -38.13
C PHE A 276 28.04 34.11 -38.68
N GLU A 277 28.83 33.03 -38.56
CA GLU A 277 30.19 32.94 -39.13
C GLU A 277 30.18 33.07 -40.64
N TRP A 278 29.22 32.44 -41.33
CA TRP A 278 29.11 32.58 -42.77
C TRP A 278 28.81 34.03 -43.20
N VAL A 279 27.91 34.74 -42.50
CA VAL A 279 27.61 36.14 -42.79
C VAL A 279 28.80 37.04 -42.46
N ALA A 280 29.48 36.76 -41.35
CA ALA A 280 30.67 37.47 -40.91
C ALA A 280 31.83 37.31 -41.92
N ASP A 281 32.08 36.09 -42.41
CA ASP A 281 33.07 35.79 -43.43
C ASP A 281 32.71 36.43 -44.78
N ALA A 282 31.45 36.34 -45.20
CA ALA A 282 30.95 36.93 -46.45
C ALA A 282 31.06 38.46 -46.47
N ARG A 283 31.05 39.10 -45.30
CA ARG A 283 31.24 40.54 -45.13
C ARG A 283 32.65 40.92 -44.65
N SER A 284 33.51 39.92 -44.40
CA SER A 284 34.88 40.07 -43.89
C SER A 284 34.97 40.99 -42.66
N TRP A 285 34.14 40.72 -41.65
CA TRP A 285 34.13 41.49 -40.42
C TRP A 285 35.40 41.22 -39.58
N PRO A 286 35.94 42.23 -38.87
CA PRO A 286 37.03 42.02 -37.92
C PRO A 286 36.51 41.45 -36.58
N ASP A 287 37.35 40.72 -35.84
CA ASP A 287 36.97 40.02 -34.59
C ASP A 287 36.30 40.92 -33.53
N SER A 288 36.65 42.21 -33.51
CA SER A 288 36.06 43.21 -32.63
C SER A 288 34.58 43.47 -32.97
N ASP A 289 34.25 43.49 -34.26
CA ASP A 289 32.89 43.72 -34.74
C ASP A 289 32.05 42.43 -34.65
N HIS A 290 32.67 41.24 -34.79
CA HIS A 290 32.00 39.95 -34.53
C HIS A 290 31.40 39.92 -33.12
N THR A 291 32.21 40.30 -32.14
CA THR A 291 31.81 40.30 -30.74
C THR A 291 30.69 41.31 -30.48
N LEU A 292 30.81 42.52 -31.06
CA LEU A 292 29.81 43.57 -30.89
C LEU A 292 28.46 43.17 -31.51
N MET A 293 28.48 42.64 -32.73
CA MET A 293 27.28 42.16 -33.42
C MET A 293 26.65 40.98 -32.70
N LEU A 294 27.47 40.07 -32.17
CA LEU A 294 27.01 38.93 -31.40
C LEU A 294 26.30 39.40 -30.11
N GLN A 295 26.85 40.37 -29.38
CA GLN A 295 26.19 40.93 -28.20
C GLN A 295 24.80 41.50 -28.51
N CYS A 296 24.61 42.10 -29.69
CA CYS A 296 23.32 42.67 -30.08
C CYS A 296 22.30 41.60 -30.52
N VAL A 297 22.74 40.41 -30.93
CA VAL A 297 21.85 39.35 -31.42
C VAL A 297 21.59 38.28 -30.36
N LEU A 298 22.50 38.06 -29.41
CA LEU A 298 22.29 37.14 -28.30
C LEU A 298 21.20 37.67 -27.36
N THR A 299 20.16 36.88 -27.16
CA THR A 299 19.04 37.17 -26.26
C THR A 299 18.89 36.07 -25.21
N GLY A 300 18.27 36.40 -24.06
CA GLY A 300 17.91 35.41 -23.04
C GLY A 300 19.12 34.77 -22.35
N LYS A 301 19.10 33.44 -22.15
CA LYS A 301 20.15 32.72 -21.41
C LYS A 301 21.54 32.81 -22.06
N ALA A 302 21.59 33.09 -23.37
CA ALA A 302 22.85 33.29 -24.07
C ALA A 302 23.48 34.66 -23.78
N GLN A 303 22.65 35.68 -23.55
CA GLN A 303 23.11 37.01 -23.16
C GLN A 303 23.63 37.02 -21.71
N GLU A 304 22.97 36.26 -20.82
CA GLU A 304 23.43 36.04 -19.44
C GLU A 304 24.79 35.32 -19.42
N ALA A 305 24.96 34.28 -20.25
CA ALA A 305 26.23 33.59 -20.44
C ALA A 305 27.36 34.53 -20.87
N HIS A 306 27.08 35.43 -21.83
CA HIS A 306 28.02 36.43 -22.29
C HIS A 306 28.36 37.46 -21.20
N SER A 307 27.38 37.86 -20.40
CA SER A 307 27.57 38.83 -19.30
C SER A 307 28.31 38.24 -18.10
N ALA A 308 28.25 36.91 -17.92
CA ALA A 308 28.98 36.21 -16.87
C ALA A 308 30.48 36.03 -17.20
N LEU A 309 30.89 36.23 -18.46
CA LEU A 309 32.30 36.19 -18.86
C LEU A 309 33.02 37.51 -18.49
N SER A 310 34.31 37.41 -18.14
CA SER A 310 35.12 38.59 -17.84
C SER A 310 35.37 39.45 -19.09
N VAL A 311 35.56 40.76 -18.91
CA VAL A 311 35.71 41.75 -20.00
C VAL A 311 36.85 41.42 -20.98
N ALA A 312 37.89 40.72 -20.52
CA ALA A 312 38.99 40.26 -21.39
C ALA A 312 38.63 39.04 -22.26
N ASN A 313 37.69 38.21 -21.79
CA ASN A 313 37.20 37.04 -22.50
C ASN A 313 35.99 37.36 -23.38
N SER A 314 35.20 38.38 -23.03
CA SER A 314 34.09 38.84 -23.86
C SER A 314 34.57 39.46 -25.17
N ALA A 315 35.75 40.09 -25.21
CA ALA A 315 36.32 40.66 -26.44
C ALA A 315 36.83 39.63 -27.47
N ARG A 316 36.73 38.32 -27.19
CA ARG A 316 37.21 37.24 -28.08
C ARG A 316 36.05 36.32 -28.47
N TYR A 317 35.68 36.37 -29.75
CA TYR A 317 34.56 35.61 -30.33
C TYR A 317 34.60 34.11 -29.99
N ASP A 318 35.75 33.44 -30.14
CA ASP A 318 35.88 31.99 -29.87
C ASP A 318 35.50 31.60 -28.43
N LYS A 319 35.84 32.46 -27.46
CA LYS A 319 35.57 32.21 -26.03
C LYS A 319 34.10 32.44 -25.72
N VAL A 320 33.48 33.43 -26.34
CA VAL A 320 32.04 33.69 -26.23
C VAL A 320 31.24 32.55 -26.85
N LYS A 321 31.59 32.13 -28.08
CA LYS A 321 30.96 30.99 -28.77
C LYS A 321 31.01 29.73 -27.91
N THR A 322 32.18 29.39 -27.36
CA THR A 322 32.35 28.20 -26.51
C THR A 322 31.51 28.27 -25.23
N ALA A 323 31.46 29.42 -24.55
CA ALA A 323 30.71 29.54 -23.30
C ALA A 323 29.18 29.51 -23.52
N VAL A 324 28.70 30.12 -24.60
CA VAL A 324 27.28 30.06 -24.98
C VAL A 324 26.93 28.63 -25.36
N LEU A 325 27.72 27.97 -26.22
CA LEU A 325 27.47 26.57 -26.58
C LEU A 325 27.47 25.66 -25.36
N GLN A 326 28.40 25.83 -24.41
CA GLN A 326 28.43 25.03 -23.19
C GLN A 326 27.12 25.13 -22.39
N ILE A 327 26.57 26.32 -22.16
CA ILE A 327 25.32 26.48 -21.37
C ILE A 327 24.12 25.81 -22.05
N TYR A 328 24.12 25.71 -23.38
CA TYR A 328 23.05 25.04 -24.12
C TYR A 328 23.34 23.54 -24.40
N GLU A 329 24.61 23.11 -24.44
CA GLU A 329 25.04 21.71 -24.54
C GLU A 329 24.88 20.96 -23.21
N PHE A 330 24.97 21.66 -22.06
CA PHE A 330 24.75 21.08 -20.72
C PHE A 330 23.30 20.66 -20.43
N VAL A 331 22.43 20.65 -21.45
CA VAL A 331 21.15 19.96 -21.42
C VAL A 331 21.28 18.65 -22.23
N PRO A 332 21.74 17.53 -21.64
CA PRO A 332 21.69 16.18 -22.26
C PRO A 332 20.30 15.80 -22.77
N GLU A 333 19.28 16.51 -22.31
CA GLU A 333 17.88 16.35 -22.69
C GLU A 333 17.57 16.93 -24.08
N ALA A 334 18.32 17.93 -24.56
CA ALA A 334 18.15 18.52 -25.89
C ALA A 334 18.59 17.53 -26.98
N TYR A 335 19.72 16.83 -26.79
CA TYR A 335 20.17 15.79 -27.73
C TYR A 335 19.22 14.57 -27.72
N ARG A 336 18.72 14.16 -26.54
CA ARG A 336 17.75 13.06 -26.43
C ARG A 336 16.39 13.39 -27.03
N GLN A 337 15.92 14.62 -26.89
CA GLN A 337 14.66 15.04 -27.49
C GLN A 337 14.76 15.14 -29.01
N ARG A 338 15.85 15.73 -29.56
CA ARG A 338 16.05 15.84 -31.01
C ARG A 338 16.10 14.48 -31.72
N PHE A 339 16.80 13.50 -31.16
CA PHE A 339 16.81 12.15 -31.72
C PHE A 339 15.41 11.50 -31.71
N ARG A 340 14.56 11.83 -30.72
CA ARG A 340 13.20 11.30 -30.62
C ARG A 340 12.18 12.03 -31.50
N THR A 341 12.43 13.28 -31.85
CA THR A 341 11.48 14.11 -32.62
C THR A 341 11.79 14.18 -34.10
N LEU A 342 12.98 13.73 -34.54
CA LEU A 342 13.28 13.55 -35.96
C LEU A 342 12.39 12.46 -36.55
N LYS A 343 11.38 12.88 -37.32
CA LYS A 343 10.57 12.00 -38.16
C LYS A 343 10.87 12.30 -39.62
N ARG A 344 10.97 11.24 -40.42
CA ARG A 344 11.23 11.32 -41.85
C ARG A 344 10.11 12.10 -42.52
N ASP A 345 10.47 13.14 -43.26
CA ASP A 345 9.53 13.90 -44.07
C ASP A 345 9.16 13.08 -45.33
N ASP A 346 7.89 13.15 -45.76
CA ASP A 346 7.28 12.23 -46.73
C ASP A 346 7.88 12.31 -48.16
N LYS A 347 8.80 13.26 -48.38
CA LYS A 347 9.53 13.46 -49.64
C LYS A 347 10.96 12.92 -49.65
N GLN A 348 11.48 12.44 -48.52
CA GLN A 348 12.83 11.87 -48.46
C GLN A 348 12.81 10.37 -48.76
N THR A 349 13.68 9.95 -49.68
CA THR A 349 13.90 8.52 -49.94
C THR A 349 14.73 7.91 -48.82
N HIS A 350 14.53 6.62 -48.54
CA HIS A 350 15.12 5.92 -47.39
C HIS A 350 16.66 5.97 -47.33
N VAL A 351 17.34 6.29 -48.43
CA VAL A 351 18.81 6.42 -48.50
C VAL A 351 19.31 7.77 -47.96
N GLU A 352 18.47 8.81 -47.92
CA GLU A 352 18.84 10.16 -47.49
C GLU A 352 18.50 10.43 -46.01
N PHE A 353 17.68 9.58 -45.38
CA PHE A 353 17.24 9.72 -43.99
C PHE A 353 17.97 8.79 -43.00
N ALA A 354 18.65 7.76 -43.50
CA ALA A 354 19.47 6.85 -42.71
C ALA A 354 20.91 7.37 -42.64
#